data_AF-A0A0L7R6Q5-F1
#
_entry.id   AF-A0A0L7R6Q5-F1
#
_cell.length_a   1.000
_cell.length_b   1.000
_cell.length_c   1.000
_cell.angle_alpha   90.00
_cell.angle_beta   90.00
_cell.angle_gamma   90.00
#
_symmetry.space_group_name_H-M   'P 1'
#
loop_
_entity.id
_entity.type
_entity.pdbx_description
1 polymer ?
#
loop_
_entity_poly.entity_id
_entity_poly.type
_entity_poly.pdbx_seq_one_letter_code
_entity_poly.pdbx_strand_id
1 'polypeptide(L)'
;MKAWKESASLILAARQKCIRPSATNFQYNYNLLCMKRHAKSKFMPSTYVFPGGVIEPSDADLKWDKLFSTFGFDANSFKTLSPNTSVRPQIFKSGPNELPREISLRITAIRETFEECGILICKQSRDDSMQFGWAGRIEISENELQSWQTRVHNDAREFYTLCENFKCYPDLWSLYEWSNWLTPTYFVGRRFNAVFYFACVPVVPQTICEVTEMEDIKWDMPGNLLFSASKIALPPPQQYEIARIAKFESIDNLLDFAIERSKIGVLLNLPVKVELQDGKVHVLPGDSISDGHLAPMQLKNVFNASIYKHSKL
;
A
#
# COMPACT_ATOMS: atom_id res chain seq x y z
N MET A 1 11.30 21.59 10.97
CA MET A 1 11.50 20.15 10.73
C MET A 1 10.12 19.51 10.55
N LYS A 2 9.87 18.71 9.50
CA LYS A 2 8.55 18.05 9.32
C LYS A 2 8.29 17.12 10.51
N ALA A 3 7.07 17.13 11.06
CA ALA A 3 6.71 16.34 12.26
C ALA A 3 6.36 14.86 11.95
N TRP A 4 6.62 14.42 10.72
CA TRP A 4 6.38 13.07 10.22
C TRP A 4 7.38 12.75 9.10
N LYS A 5 7.55 11.45 8.83
CA LYS A 5 8.21 10.95 7.61
C LYS A 5 7.19 10.71 6.51
N GLU A 6 7.60 10.82 5.25
CA GLU A 6 6.77 10.51 4.10
C GLU A 6 7.06 9.08 3.64
N SER A 7 6.04 8.32 3.31
CA SER A 7 6.16 6.90 2.97
C SER A 7 5.15 6.49 1.90
N ALA A 8 5.44 5.39 1.21
CA ALA A 8 4.52 4.79 0.26
C ALA A 8 4.42 3.28 0.51
N SER A 9 3.21 2.73 0.37
CA SER A 9 2.92 1.32 0.57
C SER A 9 2.12 0.76 -0.59
N LEU A 10 2.30 -0.53 -0.87
CA LEU A 10 1.60 -1.25 -1.93
C LEU A 10 0.66 -2.29 -1.35
N ILE A 11 -0.64 -2.11 -1.60
CA ILE A 11 -1.65 -3.14 -1.41
C ILE A 11 -1.65 -4.01 -2.66
N LEU A 12 -1.08 -5.21 -2.55
CA LEU A 12 -0.96 -6.14 -3.67
C LEU A 12 -2.00 -7.26 -3.55
N ALA A 13 -2.89 -7.37 -4.54
CA ALA A 13 -3.86 -8.44 -4.67
C ALA A 13 -3.41 -9.44 -5.73
N ALA A 14 -3.59 -10.74 -5.46
CA ALA A 14 -3.28 -11.80 -6.41
C ALA A 14 -4.46 -12.73 -6.59
N ARG A 15 -4.76 -13.11 -7.84
CA ARG A 15 -5.82 -14.09 -8.11
C ARG A 15 -5.45 -15.43 -7.48
N GLN A 16 -6.43 -16.07 -6.85
CA GLN A 16 -6.29 -17.42 -6.34
C GLN A 16 -6.38 -18.44 -7.46
N LYS A 17 -5.54 -19.48 -7.41
CA LYS A 17 -5.67 -20.65 -8.29
C LYS A 17 -6.86 -21.55 -7.91
N CYS A 18 -7.24 -21.56 -6.63
CA CYS A 18 -8.35 -22.35 -6.11
C CYS A 18 -9.14 -21.53 -5.08
N ILE A 19 -10.46 -21.43 -5.25
CA ILE A 19 -11.35 -20.79 -4.28
C ILE A 19 -11.37 -21.65 -3.01
N ARG A 20 -10.94 -21.08 -1.88
CA ARG A 20 -10.98 -21.76 -0.58
C ARG A 20 -12.14 -21.21 0.27
N PRO A 21 -12.61 -21.94 1.29
CA PRO A 21 -13.59 -21.41 2.24
C PRO A 21 -13.01 -20.18 2.97
N SER A 22 -13.81 -19.12 3.05
CA SER A 22 -13.50 -17.91 3.82
C SER A 22 -13.96 -18.07 5.27
N ALA A 23 -13.31 -17.36 6.21
CA ALA A 23 -13.82 -17.20 7.58
C ALA A 23 -15.13 -16.39 7.66
N THR A 24 -15.57 -15.81 6.55
CA THR A 24 -16.84 -15.07 6.41
C THR A 24 -17.76 -15.77 5.39
N ASN A 25 -19.02 -15.32 5.32
CA ASN A 25 -19.95 -15.78 4.27
C ASN A 25 -19.58 -15.28 2.86
N PHE A 26 -18.59 -14.40 2.73
CA PHE A 26 -18.13 -13.86 1.45
C PHE A 26 -17.14 -14.82 0.79
N GLN A 27 -17.21 -14.96 -0.54
CA GLN A 27 -16.28 -15.78 -1.31
C GLN A 27 -15.31 -14.91 -2.10
N TYR A 28 -14.04 -14.92 -1.73
CA TYR A 28 -13.02 -14.13 -2.42
C TYR A 28 -12.29 -14.99 -3.46
N ASN A 29 -12.12 -14.46 -4.68
CA ASN A 29 -11.28 -15.11 -5.71
C ASN A 29 -9.81 -14.63 -5.69
N TYR A 30 -9.39 -13.96 -4.62
CA TYR A 30 -8.07 -13.35 -4.47
C TYR A 30 -7.54 -13.36 -3.04
N ASN A 31 -6.23 -13.18 -2.95
CA ASN A 31 -5.49 -12.96 -1.71
C ASN A 31 -4.87 -11.57 -1.70
N LEU A 32 -4.66 -11.02 -0.52
CA LEU A 32 -3.83 -9.84 -0.28
C LEU A 32 -2.49 -10.27 0.31
N LEU A 33 -1.43 -9.60 -0.12
CA LEU A 33 -0.11 -9.69 0.50
C LEU A 33 -0.09 -8.89 1.80
N CYS A 34 0.34 -9.52 2.89
CA CYS A 34 0.63 -8.88 4.17
C CYS A 34 1.91 -9.48 4.74
N MET A 35 2.69 -8.68 5.45
CA MET A 35 3.95 -9.10 6.07
C MET A 35 3.96 -8.73 7.54
N LYS A 36 4.49 -9.63 8.37
CA LYS A 36 4.60 -9.40 9.81
C LYS A 36 5.90 -8.69 10.10
N ARG A 37 5.82 -7.50 10.67
CA ARG A 37 6.99 -6.73 11.08
C ARG A 37 7.78 -7.47 12.15
N HIS A 38 9.11 -7.41 12.08
CA HIS A 38 9.97 -8.01 13.09
C HIS A 38 9.69 -7.43 14.49
N ALA A 39 9.83 -8.25 15.54
CA ALA A 39 9.52 -7.88 16.93
C ALA A 39 10.38 -6.73 17.45
N LYS A 40 11.56 -6.51 16.85
CA LYS A 40 12.46 -5.39 17.14
C LYS A 40 12.11 -4.10 16.39
N SER A 41 11.03 -4.07 15.62
CA SER A 41 10.64 -2.90 14.85
C SER A 41 10.36 -1.70 15.75
N LYS A 42 10.88 -0.53 15.36
CA LYS A 42 10.73 0.73 16.11
C LYS A 42 9.32 1.33 16.02
N PHE A 43 8.44 0.77 15.19
CA PHE A 43 7.07 1.21 15.00
C PHE A 43 6.19 -0.01 14.69
N MET A 44 5.17 -0.24 15.51
CA MET A 44 4.22 -1.35 15.41
C MET A 44 4.90 -2.73 15.25
N PRO A 45 5.70 -3.18 16.24
CA PRO A 45 6.36 -4.49 16.17
C PRO A 45 5.34 -5.64 16.15
N SER A 46 5.68 -6.73 15.43
CA SER A 46 4.88 -7.95 15.35
C SER A 46 3.45 -7.80 14.80
N THR A 47 3.15 -6.69 14.12
CA THR A 47 1.87 -6.48 13.42
C THR A 47 2.02 -6.78 11.93
N TYR A 48 0.94 -7.22 11.29
CA TYR A 48 0.89 -7.37 9.84
C TYR A 48 0.64 -6.03 9.14
N VAL A 49 1.40 -5.78 8.09
CA VAL A 49 1.32 -4.58 7.25
C VAL A 49 1.43 -4.93 5.77
N PHE A 50 0.96 -4.03 4.91
CA PHE A 50 1.30 -4.05 3.49
C PHE A 50 2.78 -3.66 3.31
N PRO A 51 3.46 -4.15 2.25
CA PRO A 51 4.81 -3.71 1.94
C PRO A 51 4.88 -2.20 1.74
N GLY A 52 5.96 -1.61 2.20
CA GLY A 52 6.17 -0.17 2.06
C GLY A 52 7.02 0.45 3.16
N GLY A 53 7.63 1.56 2.81
CA GLY A 53 8.57 2.26 3.67
C GLY A 53 8.75 3.72 3.28
N VAL A 54 9.81 4.31 3.82
CA VAL A 54 10.07 5.74 3.73
C VAL A 54 10.60 6.07 2.34
N ILE A 55 10.17 7.20 1.79
CA ILE A 55 10.76 7.70 0.54
C ILE A 55 12.24 8.03 0.75
N GLU A 56 13.08 7.49 -0.11
CA GLU A 56 14.52 7.79 -0.14
C GLU A 56 14.82 8.80 -1.26
N PRO A 57 15.88 9.64 -1.13
CA PRO A 57 16.21 10.62 -2.17
C PRO A 57 16.41 10.00 -3.56
N SER A 58 16.90 8.76 -3.62
CA SER A 58 17.07 8.00 -4.86
C SER A 58 15.75 7.71 -5.60
N ASP A 59 14.62 7.66 -4.89
CA ASP A 59 13.30 7.42 -5.48
C ASP A 59 12.81 8.64 -6.28
N ALA A 60 13.34 9.83 -5.97
CA ALA A 60 13.00 11.10 -6.62
C ALA A 60 14.12 11.65 -7.52
N ASP A 61 15.16 10.86 -7.78
CA ASP A 61 16.29 11.26 -8.62
C ASP A 61 15.88 11.41 -10.10
N LEU A 62 16.29 12.50 -10.75
CA LEU A 62 15.99 12.78 -12.16
C LEU A 62 16.61 11.75 -13.13
N LYS A 63 17.56 10.91 -12.70
CA LYS A 63 18.09 9.82 -13.54
C LYS A 63 17.02 8.81 -13.97
N TRP A 64 15.93 8.69 -13.23
CA TRP A 64 14.80 7.85 -13.61
C TRP A 64 14.18 8.27 -14.95
N ASP A 65 14.15 9.57 -15.27
CA ASP A 65 13.68 10.05 -16.59
C ASP A 65 14.52 9.44 -17.72
N LYS A 66 15.83 9.31 -17.51
CA LYS A 66 16.73 8.68 -18.49
C LYS A 66 16.40 7.21 -18.67
N LEU A 67 16.21 6.46 -17.57
CA LEU A 67 15.81 5.06 -17.66
C LEU A 67 14.46 4.91 -18.38
N PHE A 68 13.43 5.66 -17.99
CA PHE A 68 12.14 5.58 -18.68
C PHE A 68 12.23 5.96 -20.17
N SER A 69 13.10 6.92 -20.54
CA SER A 69 13.31 7.29 -21.93
C SER A 69 13.89 6.15 -22.79
N THR A 70 14.69 5.23 -22.22
CA THR A 70 15.18 4.05 -22.96
C THR A 70 14.07 3.07 -23.35
N PHE A 71 12.91 3.14 -22.68
CA PHE A 71 11.71 2.39 -23.01
C PHE A 71 10.70 3.21 -23.82
N GLY A 72 11.08 4.41 -24.28
CA GLY A 72 10.26 5.27 -25.13
C GLY A 72 9.19 6.05 -24.39
N PHE A 73 9.36 6.30 -23.08
CA PHE A 73 8.53 7.25 -22.35
C PHE A 73 9.08 8.67 -22.46
N ASP A 74 8.18 9.64 -22.47
CA ASP A 74 8.48 11.07 -22.47
C ASP A 74 7.78 11.77 -21.29
N ALA A 75 8.03 13.07 -21.11
CA ALA A 75 7.39 13.84 -20.04
C ALA A 75 5.84 13.81 -20.10
N ASN A 76 5.25 13.63 -21.29
CA ASN A 76 3.80 13.54 -21.43
C ASN A 76 3.23 12.19 -20.96
N SER A 77 4.03 11.13 -21.04
CA SER A 77 3.66 9.77 -20.66
C SER A 77 3.24 9.67 -19.18
N PHE A 78 3.82 10.50 -18.32
CA PHE A 78 3.53 10.52 -16.89
C PHE A 78 2.30 11.36 -16.52
N LYS A 79 1.73 12.16 -17.43
CA LYS A 79 0.54 12.99 -17.14
C LYS A 79 -0.66 12.14 -16.75
N THR A 80 -0.74 10.90 -17.23
CA THR A 80 -1.83 9.95 -16.93
C THR A 80 -1.74 9.37 -15.51
N LEU A 81 -0.60 9.51 -14.82
CA LEU A 81 -0.46 9.09 -13.42
C LEU A 81 -1.12 10.08 -12.46
N SER A 82 -1.33 11.33 -12.91
CA SER A 82 -1.96 12.38 -12.13
C SER A 82 -3.49 12.27 -12.19
N PRO A 83 -4.19 12.37 -11.06
CA PRO A 83 -5.64 12.38 -11.05
C PRO A 83 -6.26 13.69 -11.54
N ASN A 84 -7.55 13.65 -11.87
CA ASN A 84 -8.36 14.77 -12.33
C ASN A 84 -8.83 15.65 -11.15
N THR A 85 -7.89 16.17 -10.34
CA THR A 85 -8.18 17.06 -9.21
C THR A 85 -7.11 18.14 -9.07
N SER A 86 -7.54 19.35 -8.71
CA SER A 86 -6.64 20.46 -8.37
C SER A 86 -6.18 20.43 -6.90
N VAL A 87 -6.88 19.68 -6.04
CA VAL A 87 -6.58 19.59 -4.60
C VAL A 87 -5.90 18.26 -4.32
N ARG A 88 -4.63 18.33 -3.92
CA ARG A 88 -3.79 17.17 -3.59
C ARG A 88 -3.26 17.28 -2.15
N PRO A 89 -3.14 16.15 -1.42
CA PRO A 89 -2.47 16.12 -0.13
C PRO A 89 -1.02 16.60 -0.23
N GLN A 90 -0.47 17.12 0.89
CA GLN A 90 0.88 17.70 0.91
C GLN A 90 1.98 16.74 0.47
N ILE A 91 1.79 15.42 0.63
CA ILE A 91 2.77 14.40 0.21
C ILE A 91 3.03 14.41 -1.30
N PHE A 92 2.07 14.88 -2.10
CA PHE A 92 2.18 14.97 -3.56
C PHE A 92 2.82 16.28 -4.05
N LYS A 93 3.26 17.15 -3.14
CA LYS A 93 3.97 18.37 -3.52
C LYS A 93 5.45 18.08 -3.73
N SER A 94 5.89 18.18 -4.97
CA SER A 94 7.29 18.04 -5.34
C SER A 94 8.12 19.23 -4.88
N GLY A 95 9.35 18.95 -4.48
CA GLY A 95 10.41 19.94 -4.31
C GLY A 95 11.03 20.39 -5.64
N PRO A 96 11.96 21.35 -5.59
CA PRO A 96 12.75 21.73 -6.75
C PRO A 96 13.75 20.62 -7.13
N ASN A 97 13.99 20.43 -8.43
CA ASN A 97 14.99 19.50 -8.98
C ASN A 97 14.84 18.03 -8.55
N GLU A 98 13.62 17.58 -8.28
CA GLU A 98 13.29 16.18 -8.04
C GLU A 98 12.18 15.72 -9.00
N LEU A 99 12.05 14.41 -9.20
CA LEU A 99 10.92 13.84 -9.91
C LEU A 99 9.60 14.26 -9.23
N PRO A 100 8.54 14.44 -10.04
CA PRO A 100 7.19 14.59 -9.51
C PRO A 100 6.85 13.53 -8.46
N ARG A 101 6.20 13.92 -7.36
CA ARG A 101 5.79 12.99 -6.31
C ARG A 101 4.82 11.91 -6.79
N GLU A 102 4.08 12.18 -7.86
CA GLU A 102 3.27 11.18 -8.56
C GLU A 102 4.09 9.99 -9.09
N ILE A 103 5.37 10.21 -9.37
CA ILE A 103 6.31 9.20 -9.87
C ILE A 103 7.10 8.63 -8.70
N SER A 104 7.76 9.47 -7.90
CA SER A 104 8.70 9.02 -6.87
C SER A 104 8.04 8.21 -5.75
N LEU A 105 6.79 8.50 -5.38
CA LEU A 105 6.06 7.70 -4.40
C LEU A 105 5.67 6.32 -4.94
N ARG A 106 5.40 6.19 -6.24
CA ARG A 106 5.16 4.88 -6.88
C ARG A 106 6.46 4.07 -6.96
N ILE A 107 7.59 4.72 -7.30
CA ILE A 107 8.92 4.10 -7.24
C ILE A 107 9.23 3.62 -5.82
N THR A 108 8.96 4.44 -4.81
CA THR A 108 9.13 4.08 -3.39
C THR A 108 8.35 2.80 -3.06
N ALA A 109 7.05 2.75 -3.39
CA ALA A 109 6.21 1.60 -3.11
C ALA A 109 6.72 0.32 -3.80
N ILE A 110 7.20 0.42 -5.04
CA ILE A 110 7.76 -0.71 -5.80
C ILE A 110 9.10 -1.17 -5.21
N ARG A 111 10.01 -0.23 -4.90
CA ARG A 111 11.31 -0.52 -4.29
C ARG A 111 11.13 -1.27 -2.98
N GLU A 112 10.30 -0.74 -2.07
CA GLU A 112 10.04 -1.34 -0.76
C GLU A 112 9.37 -2.71 -0.89
N THR A 113 8.46 -2.88 -1.86
CA THR A 113 7.87 -4.20 -2.15
C THR A 113 8.95 -5.19 -2.58
N PHE A 114 9.88 -4.79 -3.45
CA PHE A 114 10.99 -5.66 -3.83
C PHE A 114 11.92 -5.96 -2.64
N GLU A 115 12.29 -4.94 -1.88
CA GLU A 115 13.16 -5.04 -0.72
C GLU A 115 12.62 -6.05 0.29
N GLU A 116 11.38 -5.88 0.73
CA GLU A 116 10.79 -6.63 1.86
C GLU A 116 10.34 -8.05 1.46
N CYS A 117 9.89 -8.27 0.22
CA CYS A 117 9.31 -9.55 -0.20
C CYS A 117 9.79 -10.13 -1.54
N GLY A 118 10.70 -9.46 -2.25
CA GLY A 118 11.33 -9.94 -3.47
C GLY A 118 10.47 -9.82 -4.73
N ILE A 119 9.29 -9.19 -4.65
CA ILE A 119 8.41 -9.03 -5.80
C ILE A 119 8.83 -7.78 -6.59
N LEU A 120 9.39 -7.99 -7.79
CA LEU A 120 9.79 -6.90 -8.68
C LEU A 120 8.66 -6.49 -9.63
N ILE A 121 7.93 -5.44 -9.26
CA ILE A 121 6.84 -4.85 -10.08
C ILE A 121 7.43 -3.94 -11.16
N CYS A 122 7.87 -4.56 -12.24
CA CYS A 122 8.52 -3.92 -13.38
C CYS A 122 8.08 -4.54 -14.70
N LYS A 123 8.36 -3.82 -15.80
CA LYS A 123 8.18 -4.28 -17.18
C LYS A 123 9.47 -4.11 -17.98
N GLN A 124 9.67 -4.97 -18.98
CA GLN A 124 10.80 -4.89 -19.92
C GLN A 124 10.40 -4.29 -21.28
N SER A 125 9.10 -4.16 -21.54
CA SER A 125 8.56 -3.57 -22.77
C SER A 125 7.29 -2.78 -22.48
N ARG A 126 6.93 -1.86 -23.37
CA ARG A 126 5.64 -1.14 -23.33
C ARG A 126 4.49 -1.99 -23.84
N ASP A 127 4.76 -2.86 -24.81
CA ASP A 127 3.79 -3.74 -25.46
C ASP A 127 3.65 -5.09 -24.76
N ASP A 128 4.02 -5.15 -23.48
CA ASP A 128 3.87 -6.38 -22.70
C ASP A 128 2.40 -6.79 -22.70
N SER A 129 2.11 -7.99 -23.22
CA SER A 129 0.76 -8.48 -23.55
C SER A 129 -0.11 -8.80 -22.33
N MET A 130 0.26 -8.23 -21.17
CA MET A 130 -0.48 -8.35 -19.93
C MET A 130 -1.84 -7.67 -20.06
N GLN A 131 -2.85 -8.27 -19.42
CA GLN A 131 -4.19 -7.71 -19.35
C GLN A 131 -4.14 -6.28 -18.80
N PHE A 132 -4.89 -5.37 -19.43
CA PHE A 132 -4.94 -3.96 -19.05
C PHE A 132 -5.19 -3.79 -17.54
N GLY A 133 -4.33 -2.98 -16.91
CA GLY A 133 -4.39 -2.63 -15.50
C GLY A 133 -3.78 -3.64 -14.51
N TRP A 134 -3.36 -4.80 -14.98
CA TRP A 134 -2.62 -5.76 -14.16
C TRP A 134 -1.13 -5.39 -14.12
N ALA A 135 -0.54 -5.49 -12.94
CA ALA A 135 0.86 -5.20 -12.72
C ALA A 135 1.76 -6.23 -13.44
N GLY A 136 2.71 -5.70 -14.21
CA GLY A 136 3.83 -6.47 -14.73
C GLY A 136 4.75 -6.90 -13.59
N ARG A 137 5.39 -8.06 -13.76
CA ARG A 137 6.39 -8.56 -12.82
C ARG A 137 7.54 -9.22 -13.56
N ILE A 138 8.73 -9.10 -12.99
CA ILE A 138 9.91 -9.80 -13.49
C ILE A 138 10.30 -10.88 -12.49
N GLU A 139 10.50 -12.09 -12.98
CA GLU A 139 11.01 -13.19 -12.19
C GLU A 139 12.53 -13.10 -12.09
N ILE A 140 13.03 -12.98 -10.88
CA ILE A 140 14.47 -13.05 -10.57
C ILE A 140 14.75 -14.46 -10.06
N SER A 141 15.86 -15.05 -10.52
CA SER A 141 16.29 -16.36 -10.07
C SER A 141 16.54 -16.35 -8.55
N GLU A 142 16.23 -17.46 -7.85
CA GLU A 142 16.43 -17.55 -6.39
C GLU A 142 17.87 -17.22 -5.97
N ASN A 143 18.85 -17.60 -6.80
CA ASN A 143 20.28 -17.38 -6.55
C ASN A 143 20.65 -15.88 -6.54
N GLU A 144 19.97 -15.06 -7.35
CA GLU A 144 20.25 -13.62 -7.44
C GLU A 144 19.31 -12.79 -6.57
N LEU A 145 18.11 -13.28 -6.28
CA LEU A 145 17.06 -12.55 -5.59
C LEU A 145 17.51 -12.05 -4.21
N GLN A 146 18.07 -12.93 -3.38
CA GLN A 146 18.51 -12.55 -2.05
C GLN A 146 19.69 -11.55 -2.07
N SER A 147 20.58 -11.68 -3.05
CA SER A 147 21.70 -10.74 -3.25
C SER A 147 21.18 -9.35 -3.61
N TRP A 148 20.23 -9.26 -4.54
CA TRP A 148 19.61 -8.00 -4.92
C TRP A 148 18.77 -7.39 -3.81
N GLN A 149 17.97 -8.18 -3.09
CA GLN A 149 17.22 -7.69 -1.92
C GLN A 149 18.17 -7.09 -0.88
N THR A 150 19.27 -7.80 -0.56
CA THR A 150 20.28 -7.31 0.39
C THR A 150 20.92 -6.00 -0.08
N ARG A 151 21.22 -5.87 -1.38
CA ARG A 151 21.78 -4.64 -1.94
C ARG A 151 20.81 -3.47 -1.84
N VAL A 152 19.55 -3.67 -2.25
CA VAL A 152 18.51 -2.62 -2.19
C VAL A 152 18.20 -2.22 -0.76
N HIS A 153 18.12 -3.19 0.16
CA HIS A 153 17.93 -2.94 1.59
C HIS A 153 19.04 -2.08 2.20
N ASN A 154 20.30 -2.39 1.86
CA ASN A 154 21.43 -1.62 2.36
C ASN A 154 21.57 -0.24 1.68
N ASP A 155 21.11 -0.10 0.44
CA ASP A 155 21.20 1.12 -0.33
C ASP A 155 20.08 1.22 -1.38
N ALA A 156 19.11 2.10 -1.14
CA ALA A 156 17.98 2.34 -2.04
C ALA A 156 18.40 2.76 -3.47
N ARG A 157 19.62 3.28 -3.67
CA ARG A 157 20.15 3.61 -5.02
C ARG A 157 20.33 2.36 -5.88
N GLU A 158 20.58 1.21 -5.27
CA GLU A 158 20.77 -0.07 -5.95
C GLU A 158 19.49 -0.55 -6.63
N PHE A 159 18.32 -0.04 -6.27
CA PHE A 159 17.07 -0.35 -6.98
C PHE A 159 17.10 0.15 -8.43
N TYR A 160 17.68 1.32 -8.68
CA TYR A 160 17.90 1.82 -10.04
C TYR A 160 18.88 0.91 -10.81
N THR A 161 19.98 0.50 -10.16
CA THR A 161 20.98 -0.42 -10.75
C THR A 161 20.39 -1.79 -11.04
N LEU A 162 19.48 -2.27 -10.20
CA LEU A 162 18.70 -3.48 -10.42
C LEU A 162 17.85 -3.33 -11.68
N CYS A 163 17.12 -2.22 -11.84
CA CYS A 163 16.33 -1.97 -13.03
C CYS A 163 17.20 -1.93 -14.31
N GLU A 164 18.38 -1.30 -14.26
CA GLU A 164 19.33 -1.31 -15.38
C GLU A 164 19.83 -2.73 -15.70
N ASN A 165 20.18 -3.51 -14.68
CA ASN A 165 20.66 -4.89 -14.84
C ASN A 165 19.62 -5.80 -15.52
N PHE A 166 18.37 -5.73 -15.07
CA PHE A 166 17.28 -6.52 -15.64
C PHE A 166 16.62 -5.88 -16.88
N LYS A 167 17.18 -4.75 -17.36
CA LYS A 167 16.68 -3.99 -18.50
C LYS A 167 15.17 -3.74 -18.38
N CYS A 168 14.76 -3.23 -17.23
CA CYS A 168 13.36 -2.99 -16.92
C CYS A 168 13.12 -1.60 -16.34
N TYR A 169 11.84 -1.23 -16.25
CA TYR A 169 11.40 -0.02 -15.58
C TYR A 169 10.28 -0.35 -14.56
N PRO A 170 10.17 0.42 -13.47
CA PRO A 170 9.05 0.27 -12.52
C PRO A 170 7.69 0.44 -13.20
N ASP A 171 6.75 -0.49 -12.99
CA ASP A 171 5.43 -0.44 -13.64
C ASP A 171 4.48 0.53 -12.94
N LEU A 172 4.73 1.83 -13.11
CA LEU A 172 4.01 2.91 -12.41
C LEU A 172 2.51 2.93 -12.73
N TRP A 173 2.13 2.60 -13.97
CA TRP A 173 0.76 2.75 -14.47
C TRP A 173 -0.21 1.68 -13.96
N SER A 174 0.30 0.60 -13.38
CA SER A 174 -0.50 -0.43 -12.71
C SER A 174 -0.64 -0.19 -11.20
N LEU A 175 -0.10 0.93 -10.67
CA LEU A 175 -0.27 1.37 -9.28
C LEU A 175 -1.34 2.46 -9.18
N TYR A 176 -2.49 2.08 -8.65
CA TYR A 176 -3.67 2.95 -8.48
C TYR A 176 -3.66 3.62 -7.11
N GLU A 177 -3.86 4.93 -7.05
CA GLU A 177 -3.95 5.63 -5.77
C GLU A 177 -5.16 5.16 -4.97
N TRP A 178 -4.92 4.65 -3.77
CA TRP A 178 -5.95 4.02 -2.95
C TRP A 178 -6.37 4.89 -1.76
N SER A 179 -5.40 5.37 -0.98
CA SER A 179 -5.64 6.25 0.17
C SER A 179 -4.37 6.98 0.63
N ASN A 180 -4.54 8.00 1.48
CA ASN A 180 -3.42 8.68 2.14
C ASN A 180 -3.72 8.84 3.62
N TRP A 181 -2.81 8.41 4.49
CA TRP A 181 -2.99 8.37 5.95
C TRP A 181 -1.88 9.14 6.66
N LEU A 182 -2.26 10.02 7.60
CA LEU A 182 -1.31 10.62 8.54
C LEU A 182 -1.47 10.00 9.92
N THR A 183 -0.37 9.52 10.50
CA THR A 183 -0.35 9.02 11.87
C THR A 183 -0.89 10.10 12.83
N PRO A 184 -1.93 9.81 13.61
CA PRO A 184 -2.53 10.79 14.51
C PRO A 184 -1.55 11.37 15.53
N THR A 185 -1.83 12.59 15.99
CA THR A 185 -0.95 13.35 16.91
C THR A 185 -0.85 12.75 18.30
N TYR A 186 -1.82 11.93 18.73
CA TYR A 186 -1.79 11.27 20.02
C TYR A 186 -0.81 10.08 20.08
N PHE A 187 -0.29 9.62 18.93
CA PHE A 187 0.82 8.68 18.92
C PHE A 187 2.12 9.43 19.23
N VAL A 188 2.68 9.14 20.40
CA VAL A 188 3.99 9.65 20.81
C VAL A 188 5.06 8.83 20.10
N GLY A 189 5.93 9.47 19.32
CA GLY A 189 7.04 8.82 18.62
C GLY A 189 7.03 9.04 17.11
N ARG A 190 7.30 7.97 16.35
CA ARG A 190 7.39 8.05 14.88
C ARG A 190 6.00 8.23 14.27
N ARG A 191 5.87 9.25 13.42
CA ARG A 191 4.67 9.54 12.64
C ARG A 191 4.98 9.49 11.16
N PHE A 192 4.04 9.01 10.37
CA PHE A 192 4.15 8.84 8.94
C PHE A 192 2.98 9.50 8.23
N ASN A 193 3.27 10.17 7.12
CA ASN A 193 2.29 10.52 6.09
C ASN A 193 2.49 9.50 4.97
N ALA A 194 1.60 8.52 4.90
CA ALA A 194 1.72 7.34 4.04
C ALA A 194 0.70 7.40 2.91
N VAL A 195 1.14 7.27 1.66
CA VAL A 195 0.25 6.97 0.52
C VAL A 195 0.17 5.45 0.33
N PHE A 196 -1.02 4.94 0.07
CA PHE A 196 -1.25 3.56 -0.32
C PHE A 196 -1.61 3.51 -1.80
N TYR A 197 -0.89 2.69 -2.54
CA TYR A 197 -1.23 2.27 -3.89
C TYR A 197 -1.86 0.89 -3.87
N PHE A 198 -2.69 0.59 -4.86
CA PHE A 198 -3.28 -0.72 -5.08
C PHE A 198 -2.83 -1.27 -6.44
N ALA A 199 -2.53 -2.56 -6.49
CA ALA A 199 -2.18 -3.25 -7.72
C ALA A 199 -2.66 -4.72 -7.69
N CYS A 200 -2.92 -5.27 -8.87
CA CYS A 200 -3.30 -6.68 -9.04
C CYS A 200 -2.25 -7.44 -9.84
N VAL A 201 -1.94 -8.67 -9.42
CA VAL A 201 -1.11 -9.64 -10.18
C VAL A 201 -1.91 -10.90 -10.52
N PRO A 202 -1.71 -11.49 -11.71
CA PRO A 202 -2.55 -12.57 -12.22
C PRO A 202 -2.43 -13.87 -11.40
N VAL A 203 -1.34 -14.02 -10.66
CA VAL A 203 -1.04 -15.20 -9.84
C VAL A 203 -0.20 -14.75 -8.65
N VAL A 204 -0.33 -15.44 -7.52
CA VAL A 204 0.55 -15.26 -6.36
C VAL A 204 2.00 -15.53 -6.80
N PRO A 205 2.90 -14.54 -6.77
CA PRO A 205 4.30 -14.73 -7.12
C PRO A 205 5.04 -15.47 -6.00
N GLN A 206 6.23 -15.95 -6.32
CA GLN A 206 7.17 -16.35 -5.28
C GLN A 206 7.56 -15.13 -4.44
N THR A 207 7.62 -15.32 -3.14
CA THR A 207 7.98 -14.28 -2.18
C THR A 207 9.07 -14.78 -1.25
N ILE A 208 10.06 -13.93 -0.99
CA ILE A 208 11.15 -14.20 -0.04
C ILE A 208 11.19 -13.06 0.96
N CYS A 209 11.07 -13.41 2.23
CA CYS A 209 11.10 -12.47 3.33
C CYS A 209 12.52 -11.94 3.54
N GLU A 210 12.67 -10.61 3.58
CA GLU A 210 13.85 -9.99 4.17
C GLU A 210 13.75 -10.17 5.70
N VAL A 211 14.65 -10.99 6.26
CA VAL A 211 14.52 -11.51 7.63
C VAL A 211 14.96 -10.53 8.71
N THR A 212 15.60 -9.41 8.35
CA THR A 212 15.97 -8.37 9.32
C THR A 212 14.81 -7.42 9.62
N GLU A 213 13.96 -7.16 8.63
CA GLU A 213 12.80 -6.27 8.69
C GLU A 213 11.50 -7.01 9.03
N MET A 214 11.34 -8.23 8.51
CA MET A 214 10.09 -9.00 8.53
C MET A 214 10.27 -10.40 9.12
N GLU A 215 9.25 -10.88 9.82
CA GLU A 215 9.19 -12.21 10.45
C GLU A 215 8.39 -13.23 9.65
N ASP A 216 7.44 -12.77 8.84
CA ASP A 216 6.50 -13.63 8.12
C ASP A 216 5.94 -12.91 6.90
N ILE A 217 5.62 -13.68 5.86
CA ILE A 217 4.92 -13.22 4.66
C ILE A 217 3.68 -14.08 4.48
N LYS A 218 2.54 -13.43 4.26
CA LYS A 218 1.27 -14.09 4.10
C LYS A 218 0.49 -13.57 2.89
N TRP A 219 0.01 -14.51 2.09
CA TRP A 219 -1.04 -14.28 1.10
C TRP A 219 -2.32 -14.91 1.62
N ASP A 220 -3.31 -14.09 1.97
CA ASP A 220 -4.57 -14.59 2.52
C ASP A 220 -5.76 -13.73 2.07
N MET A 221 -6.97 -14.28 2.20
CA MET A 221 -8.19 -13.58 1.85
C MET A 221 -8.46 -12.42 2.81
N PRO A 222 -9.10 -11.34 2.33
CA PRO A 222 -9.50 -10.22 3.19
C PRO A 222 -10.28 -10.65 4.44
N GLY A 223 -11.22 -11.58 4.30
CA GLY A 223 -12.01 -12.11 5.43
C GLY A 223 -11.15 -12.81 6.48
N ASN A 224 -10.15 -13.59 6.07
CA ASN A 224 -9.24 -14.29 6.98
C ASN A 224 -8.30 -13.31 7.69
N LEU A 225 -7.82 -12.29 6.98
CA LEU A 225 -6.96 -11.25 7.56
C LEU A 225 -7.69 -10.46 8.66
N LEU A 226 -9.00 -10.25 8.53
CA LEU A 226 -9.81 -9.50 9.51
C LEU A 226 -10.35 -10.35 10.66
N PHE A 227 -10.76 -11.59 10.38
CA PHE A 227 -11.59 -12.38 11.30
C PHE A 227 -10.99 -13.74 11.69
N SER A 228 -9.74 -14.05 11.29
CA SER A 228 -9.14 -15.33 11.64
C SER A 228 -9.02 -15.54 13.16
N ALA A 229 -9.13 -16.81 13.56
CA ALA A 229 -9.02 -17.24 14.96
C ALA A 229 -7.61 -16.99 15.54
N SER A 230 -6.58 -17.03 14.69
CA SER A 230 -5.26 -16.48 15.01
C SER A 230 -5.39 -14.96 15.05
N LYS A 231 -5.34 -14.34 16.23
CA LYS A 231 -5.43 -12.87 16.37
C LYS A 231 -4.31 -12.17 15.57
N ILE A 232 -4.58 -11.81 14.32
CA ILE A 232 -3.69 -10.99 13.49
C ILE A 232 -3.79 -9.56 14.01
N ALA A 233 -2.66 -9.03 14.51
CA ALA A 233 -2.58 -7.64 14.89
C ALA A 233 -2.35 -6.78 13.63
N LEU A 234 -3.32 -5.91 13.32
CA LEU A 234 -3.26 -4.97 12.20
C LEU A 234 -3.27 -3.55 12.74
N PRO A 235 -2.39 -2.64 12.30
CA PRO A 235 -2.52 -1.24 12.63
C PRO A 235 -3.77 -0.63 11.96
N PRO A 236 -4.30 0.50 12.46
CA PRO A 236 -5.61 1.00 12.03
C PRO A 236 -5.78 1.26 10.51
N PRO A 237 -4.79 1.83 9.79
CA PRO A 237 -4.89 1.97 8.33
C PRO A 237 -5.04 0.62 7.63
N GLN A 238 -4.24 -0.37 8.00
CA GLN A 238 -4.24 -1.71 7.40
C GLN A 238 -5.58 -2.39 7.60
N GLN A 239 -6.09 -2.41 8.83
CA GLN A 239 -7.40 -3.00 9.11
C GLN A 239 -8.53 -2.28 8.36
N TYR A 240 -8.50 -0.94 8.29
CA TYR A 240 -9.51 -0.17 7.57
C TYR A 240 -9.48 -0.46 6.06
N GLU A 241 -8.31 -0.48 5.44
CA GLU A 241 -8.20 -0.74 4.01
C GLU A 241 -8.56 -2.18 3.64
N ILE A 242 -8.16 -3.16 4.45
CA ILE A 242 -8.59 -4.56 4.26
C ILE A 242 -10.12 -4.65 4.38
N ALA A 243 -10.74 -3.95 5.35
CA ALA A 243 -12.21 -3.91 5.48
C ALA A 243 -12.92 -3.24 4.30
N ARG A 244 -12.31 -2.21 3.69
CA ARG A 244 -12.82 -1.61 2.45
C ARG A 244 -12.73 -2.58 1.27
N ILE A 245 -11.62 -3.28 1.15
CA ILE A 245 -11.36 -4.26 0.09
C ILE A 245 -12.27 -5.48 0.24
N ALA A 246 -12.51 -5.93 1.48
CA ALA A 246 -13.36 -7.08 1.80
C ALA A 246 -14.82 -6.94 1.32
N LYS A 247 -15.24 -5.75 0.86
CA LYS A 247 -16.54 -5.50 0.20
C LYS A 247 -16.59 -6.02 -1.24
N PHE A 248 -15.45 -6.41 -1.82
CA PHE A 248 -15.34 -6.94 -3.17
C PHE A 248 -14.98 -8.43 -3.11
N GLU A 249 -15.80 -9.29 -3.67
CA GLU A 249 -15.53 -10.73 -3.81
C GLU A 249 -14.64 -11.06 -5.03
N SER A 250 -14.76 -10.24 -6.08
CA SER A 250 -14.01 -10.39 -7.33
C SER A 250 -12.86 -9.39 -7.42
N ILE A 251 -11.65 -9.90 -7.69
CA ILE A 251 -10.47 -9.09 -7.98
C ILE A 251 -10.63 -8.24 -9.24
N ASP A 252 -11.40 -8.70 -10.23
CA ASP A 252 -11.67 -7.95 -11.45
C ASP A 252 -12.51 -6.70 -11.13
N ASN A 253 -13.60 -6.87 -10.37
CA ASN A 253 -14.43 -5.75 -9.92
C ASN A 253 -13.66 -4.79 -9.00
N LEU A 254 -12.77 -5.33 -8.16
CA LEU A 254 -11.90 -4.53 -7.29
C LEU A 254 -10.89 -3.72 -8.11
N LEU A 255 -10.29 -4.32 -9.15
CA LEU A 255 -9.37 -3.66 -10.06
C LEU A 255 -10.08 -2.54 -10.84
N ASP A 256 -11.24 -2.82 -11.43
CA ASP A 256 -12.05 -1.82 -12.13
C ASP A 256 -12.41 -0.65 -11.21
N PHE A 257 -12.81 -0.96 -9.98
CA PHE A 257 -13.06 0.07 -8.97
C PHE A 257 -11.82 0.89 -8.65
N ALA A 258 -10.65 0.25 -8.48
CA ALA A 258 -9.40 0.94 -8.19
C ALA A 258 -8.96 1.87 -9.35
N ILE A 259 -9.08 1.41 -10.60
CA ILE A 259 -8.81 2.20 -11.80
C ILE A 259 -9.66 3.46 -11.83
N GLU A 260 -10.98 3.33 -11.69
CA GLU A 260 -11.89 4.47 -11.73
C GLU A 260 -11.69 5.40 -10.53
N ARG A 261 -11.51 4.83 -9.33
CA ARG A 261 -11.32 5.59 -8.10
C ARG A 261 -10.01 6.38 -8.12
N SER A 262 -8.95 5.86 -8.73
CA SER A 262 -7.65 6.52 -8.82
C SER A 262 -7.73 7.83 -9.62
N LYS A 263 -8.65 7.96 -10.59
CA LYS A 263 -8.83 9.19 -11.38
C LYS A 263 -9.30 10.39 -10.53
N ILE A 264 -9.94 10.12 -9.39
CA ILE A 264 -10.44 11.16 -8.47
C ILE A 264 -9.31 11.68 -7.56
N GLY A 265 -8.26 10.88 -7.34
CA GLY A 265 -7.19 11.16 -6.39
C GLY A 265 -7.59 10.90 -4.93
N VAL A 266 -6.65 11.07 -4.01
CA VAL A 266 -6.84 10.77 -2.58
C VAL A 266 -6.93 12.03 -1.73
N LEU A 267 -7.66 11.93 -0.62
CA LEU A 267 -7.67 12.92 0.45
C LEU A 267 -6.87 12.39 1.64
N LEU A 268 -6.42 13.31 2.50
CA LEU A 268 -5.69 12.95 3.69
C LEU A 268 -6.64 12.42 4.79
N ASN A 269 -6.49 11.16 5.15
CA ASN A 269 -7.11 10.55 6.31
C ASN A 269 -6.27 10.84 7.55
N LEU A 270 -6.82 11.66 8.46
CA LEU A 270 -6.26 11.89 9.79
C LEU A 270 -7.31 11.48 10.84
N PRO A 271 -7.23 10.26 11.39
CA PRO A 271 -8.19 9.80 12.39
C PRO A 271 -8.19 10.68 13.65
N VAL A 272 -9.39 11.09 14.06
CA VAL A 272 -9.60 11.77 15.34
C VAL A 272 -10.07 10.74 16.35
N LYS A 273 -9.45 10.75 17.54
CA LYS A 273 -9.85 9.86 18.63
C LYS A 273 -10.92 10.55 19.46
N VAL A 274 -12.05 9.87 19.64
CA VAL A 274 -13.17 10.31 20.48
C VAL A 274 -13.27 9.33 21.66
N GLU A 275 -13.28 9.87 22.88
CA GLU A 275 -13.53 9.10 24.09
C GLU A 275 -15.05 8.98 24.29
N LEU A 276 -15.53 7.76 24.50
CA LEU A 276 -16.92 7.44 24.83
C LEU A 276 -16.99 6.96 26.29
N GLN A 277 -18.21 6.83 26.85
CA GLN A 277 -18.38 6.34 28.22
C GLN A 277 -17.83 4.92 28.42
N ASP A 278 -17.88 4.07 27.38
CA ASP A 278 -17.56 2.64 27.44
C ASP A 278 -16.41 2.24 26.50
N GLY A 279 -15.65 3.20 25.99
CA GLY A 279 -14.56 2.92 25.06
C GLY A 279 -13.99 4.17 24.40
N LYS A 280 -13.16 3.94 23.39
CA LYS A 280 -12.66 4.96 22.47
C LYS A 280 -13.12 4.57 21.08
N VAL A 281 -13.32 5.53 20.21
CA VAL A 281 -13.53 5.31 18.77
C VAL A 281 -12.62 6.22 17.96
N HIS A 282 -12.24 5.76 16.78
CA HIS A 282 -11.47 6.53 15.82
C HIS A 282 -12.36 6.89 14.65
N VAL A 283 -12.51 8.19 14.40
CA VAL A 283 -13.42 8.72 13.38
C VAL A 283 -12.61 9.32 12.23
N LEU A 284 -13.07 9.09 11.00
CA LEU A 284 -12.43 9.56 9.77
C LEU A 284 -13.14 10.78 9.19
N PRO A 285 -12.46 11.57 8.34
CA PRO A 285 -13.11 12.66 7.61
C PRO A 285 -14.33 12.16 6.82
N GLY A 286 -15.48 12.81 7.03
CA GLY A 286 -16.74 12.46 6.36
C GLY A 286 -17.64 11.49 7.12
N ASP A 287 -17.18 10.93 8.24
CA ASP A 287 -18.07 10.22 9.17
C ASP A 287 -19.01 11.25 9.84
N SER A 288 -20.31 11.02 9.74
CA SER A 288 -21.33 11.88 10.35
C SER A 288 -21.28 11.77 11.88
N ILE A 289 -20.51 12.63 12.54
CA ILE A 289 -20.65 12.87 13.98
C ILE A 289 -21.67 14.01 14.12
N SER A 290 -22.92 13.69 14.43
CA SER A 290 -23.91 14.71 14.77
C SER A 290 -23.40 15.52 15.97
N ASP A 291 -23.39 16.85 15.83
CA ASP A 291 -22.81 17.79 16.77
C ASP A 291 -23.13 17.49 18.25
N GLY A 292 -22.07 17.31 19.04
CA GLY A 292 -22.00 17.66 20.45
C GLY A 292 -22.76 16.81 21.47
N HIS A 293 -23.78 16.01 21.14
CA HIS A 293 -24.56 15.26 22.14
C HIS A 293 -24.71 13.78 21.76
N LEU A 294 -23.91 12.94 22.39
CA LEU A 294 -24.13 11.49 22.43
C LEU A 294 -25.33 11.19 23.34
N ALA A 295 -26.51 10.98 22.75
CA ALA A 295 -27.61 10.33 23.45
C ALA A 295 -27.30 8.83 23.59
N PRO A 296 -27.35 8.25 24.80
CA PRO A 296 -27.01 6.85 25.00
C PRO A 296 -28.20 5.97 24.60
N MET A 297 -28.32 5.63 23.32
CA MET A 297 -28.93 4.38 22.81
C MET A 297 -29.12 4.45 21.30
N GLN A 298 -28.86 3.32 20.63
CA GLN A 298 -29.17 2.98 19.23
C GLN A 298 -28.15 3.37 18.14
N LEU A 299 -26.90 2.93 18.29
CA LEU A 299 -26.04 2.58 17.15
C LEU A 299 -26.22 1.09 16.82
N LYS A 300 -27.43 0.69 16.42
CA LYS A 300 -27.71 -0.71 16.03
C LYS A 300 -27.99 -0.92 14.56
N ASN A 301 -28.18 0.12 13.76
CA ASN A 301 -28.29 0.02 12.31
C ASN A 301 -27.93 1.38 11.73
N VAL A 302 -27.29 1.39 10.57
CA VAL A 302 -26.79 2.55 9.80
C VAL A 302 -25.36 2.97 10.20
N PHE A 303 -24.46 2.85 9.22
CA PHE A 303 -23.01 3.11 9.20
C PHE A 303 -22.06 1.97 9.61
N ASN A 304 -21.71 1.14 8.62
CA ASN A 304 -20.48 0.34 8.56
C ASN A 304 -19.23 1.23 8.37
N ALA A 305 -19.06 2.22 9.25
CA ALA A 305 -17.75 2.84 9.50
C ALA A 305 -17.11 2.03 10.63
N SER A 306 -15.82 1.70 10.51
CA SER A 306 -15.11 0.84 11.44
C SER A 306 -15.08 1.45 12.84
N ILE A 307 -16.06 1.11 13.69
CA ILE A 307 -16.11 1.47 15.11
C ILE A 307 -15.06 0.60 15.82
N TYR A 308 -13.86 1.16 16.00
CA TYR A 308 -12.80 0.54 16.80
C TYR A 308 -13.12 0.70 18.28
N LYS A 309 -13.80 -0.26 18.90
CA LYS A 309 -14.01 -0.26 20.36
C LYS A 309 -12.85 -0.98 21.03
N HIS A 310 -11.92 -0.24 21.63
CA HIS A 310 -10.97 -0.83 22.59
C HIS A 310 -11.64 -0.93 23.95
N SER A 311 -12.05 -2.14 24.34
CA SER A 311 -12.44 -2.45 25.71
C SER A 311 -11.25 -2.24 26.64
N LYS A 312 -11.43 -1.47 27.72
CA LYS A 312 -10.48 -1.45 28.84
C LYS A 312 -10.41 -2.87 29.43
N LEU A 313 -9.20 -3.41 29.55
CA LEU A 313 -8.89 -4.47 30.52
C LEU A 313 -9.11 -3.91 31.94
#